data_AF-A0A5B6U6A2-F1
#
_entry.id   AF-A0A5B6U6A2-F1
#
_cell.length_a   1.000
_cell.length_b   1.000
_cell.length_c   1.000
_cell.angle_alpha   90.00
_cell.angle_beta   90.00
_cell.angle_gamma   90.00
#
_symmetry.space_group_name_H-M   'P 1'
#
loop_
_entity.id
_entity.type
_entity.pdbx_description
1 polymer ?
#
loop_
_entity_poly.entity_id
_entity_poly.type
_entity_poly.pdbx_seq_one_letter_code
_entity_poly.pdbx_strand_id
1 'polypeptide(L)'
;MANSKRTPIDGFYTAYFSGMAGNSIGMFVFKEGVVVGADAGGGRYDGEYALTDDGKYIEAKIHFTLTMGSQSITGLSADVEPLGVDVPLRLPVEFNRTDVHRIETPLGPINAKFDKIRSA
;
A
#
# COMPACT_ATOMS: atom_id res chain seq x y z
N MET A 1 -30.81 -0.96 7.35
CA MET A 1 -29.95 -0.66 6.20
C MET A 1 -28.90 0.34 6.69
N ALA A 2 -27.66 -0.09 6.90
CA ALA A 2 -26.60 0.81 7.36
C ALA A 2 -26.19 1.70 6.18
N ASN A 3 -26.31 3.01 6.36
CA ASN A 3 -25.83 3.99 5.40
C ASN A 3 -24.31 3.93 5.42
N SER A 4 -23.69 3.15 4.53
CA SER A 4 -22.23 3.08 4.39
C SER A 4 -21.76 4.48 3.99
N LYS A 5 -21.27 5.25 4.97
CA LYS A 5 -20.59 6.51 4.70
C LYS A 5 -19.34 6.15 3.91
N ARG A 6 -19.33 6.46 2.62
CA ARG A 6 -18.11 6.46 1.80
C ARG A 6 -17.00 7.16 2.58
N THR A 7 -15.89 6.46 2.78
CA THR A 7 -14.72 7.06 3.43
C THR A 7 -14.00 7.93 2.39
N PRO A 8 -13.44 9.11 2.74
CA PRO A 8 -12.73 9.95 1.77
C PRO A 8 -11.58 9.22 1.05
N ILE A 9 -11.02 8.19 1.68
CA ILE A 9 -9.97 7.33 1.11
C ILE A 9 -10.50 6.25 0.16
N ASP A 10 -11.81 6.00 0.09
CA ASP A 10 -12.34 4.98 -0.81
C ASP A 10 -12.07 5.38 -2.26
N GLY A 11 -11.38 4.52 -3.00
CA GLY A 11 -10.94 4.85 -4.35
C GLY A 11 -9.90 3.92 -4.95
N PHE A 12 -9.54 4.28 -6.17
CA PHE A 12 -8.51 3.63 -6.97
C PHE A 12 -7.30 4.55 -7.03
N TYR A 13 -6.13 4.00 -6.76
CA TYR A 13 -4.91 4.76 -6.59
C TYR A 13 -3.79 4.18 -7.44
N THR A 14 -3.03 5.06 -8.08
CA THR A 14 -1.68 4.72 -8.52
C THR A 14 -0.73 5.03 -7.37
N ALA A 15 0.19 4.11 -7.09
CA ALA A 15 1.24 4.30 -6.13
C ALA A 15 2.61 4.17 -6.80
N TYR A 16 3.53 5.05 -6.42
CA TYR A 16 4.91 5.07 -6.89
C TYR A 16 5.81 4.78 -5.70
N PHE A 17 6.66 3.77 -5.81
CA PHE A 17 7.53 3.32 -4.72
C PHE A 17 8.99 3.40 -5.11
N SER A 18 9.83 3.77 -4.15
CA SER A 18 11.28 3.57 -4.25
C SER A 18 11.80 2.94 -2.95
N GLY A 19 12.71 1.99 -3.13
CA GLY A 19 13.51 1.39 -2.07
C GLY A 19 14.99 1.50 -2.41
N MET A 20 15.85 0.89 -1.59
CA MET A 20 17.29 1.00 -1.79
C MET A 20 17.81 0.30 -3.06
N ALA A 21 17.09 -0.71 -3.56
CA ALA A 21 17.51 -1.54 -4.68
C ALA A 21 16.73 -1.26 -5.97
N GLY A 22 15.74 -0.37 -5.94
CA GLY A 22 14.96 -0.04 -7.13
C GLY A 22 13.69 0.74 -6.84
N ASN A 23 12.83 0.77 -7.85
CA ASN A 23 11.53 1.44 -7.82
C ASN A 23 10.47 0.59 -8.53
N SER A 24 9.21 0.81 -8.18
CA SER A 24 8.07 0.16 -8.83
C SER A 24 6.87 1.11 -8.88
N ILE A 25 5.89 0.75 -9.72
CA ILE A 25 4.58 1.38 -9.79
C ILE A 25 3.53 0.32 -9.51
N GLY A 26 2.54 0.67 -8.68
CA GLY A 26 1.46 -0.22 -8.31
C GLY A 26 0.09 0.43 -8.35
N MET A 27 -0.93 -0.41 -8.33
CA MET A 27 -2.33 -0.04 -8.27
C MET A 27 -2.92 -0.54 -6.97
N PHE A 28 -3.63 0.34 -6.26
CA PHE A 28 -4.27 0.04 -4.99
C PHE A 28 -5.76 0.41 -5.04
N VAL A 29 -6.57 -0.39 -4.37
CA VAL A 29 -8.00 -0.14 -4.17
C VAL A 29 -8.24 -0.12 -2.67
N PHE A 30 -8.76 1.01 -2.19
CA PHE A 30 -9.27 1.15 -0.83
C PHE A 30 -10.80 1.17 -0.94
N LYS A 31 -11.48 0.28 -0.24
CA LYS A 31 -12.94 0.26 -0.21
C LYS A 31 -13.45 -0.40 1.05
N GLU A 32 -14.28 0.33 1.80
CA GLU A 32 -15.07 -0.21 2.93
C GLU A 32 -14.21 -0.97 3.95
N GLY A 33 -13.03 -0.44 4.27
CA GLY A 33 -12.09 -1.01 5.24
C GLY A 33 -11.14 -2.07 4.66
N VAL A 34 -11.22 -2.37 3.36
CA VAL A 34 -10.32 -3.33 2.69
C VAL A 34 -9.38 -2.60 1.75
N VAL A 35 -8.10 -2.97 1.78
CA VAL A 35 -7.07 -2.50 0.85
C VAL A 35 -6.46 -3.67 0.09
N VAL A 36 -6.50 -3.61 -1.24
CA VAL A 36 -5.86 -4.59 -2.11
C VAL A 36 -5.04 -3.91 -3.19
N GLY A 37 -4.02 -4.58 -3.71
CA GLY A 37 -3.20 -4.02 -4.78
C GLY A 37 -2.26 -5.00 -5.45
N ALA A 38 -1.60 -4.50 -6.49
CA ALA A 38 -0.52 -5.19 -7.19
C ALA A 38 0.45 -4.19 -7.82
N ASP A 39 1.70 -4.59 -8.02
CA ASP A 39 2.72 -3.77 -8.66
C ASP A 39 3.44 -4.47 -9.82
N ALA A 40 4.18 -3.67 -10.61
CA ALA A 40 4.85 -4.13 -11.83
C ALA A 40 5.94 -5.19 -11.59
N GLY A 41 6.48 -5.29 -10.38
CA GLY A 41 7.43 -6.33 -9.96
C GLY A 41 6.76 -7.66 -9.58
N GLY A 42 5.43 -7.75 -9.69
CA GLY A 42 4.65 -8.95 -9.36
C GLY A 42 4.23 -9.02 -7.89
N GLY A 43 4.48 -7.99 -7.09
CA GLY A 43 4.02 -7.90 -5.72
C GLY A 43 2.50 -7.86 -5.62
N ARG A 44 1.95 -8.49 -4.58
CA ARG A 44 0.52 -8.49 -4.24
C ARG A 44 0.31 -8.00 -2.82
N TYR A 45 -0.78 -7.27 -2.64
CA TYR A 45 -1.12 -6.61 -1.39
C TYR A 45 -2.56 -6.94 -1.03
N ASP A 46 -2.80 -7.39 0.19
CA ASP A 46 -4.12 -7.70 0.72
C ASP A 46 -4.16 -7.33 2.21
N GLY A 47 -5.18 -6.60 2.64
CA GLY A 47 -5.25 -6.13 4.01
C GLY A 47 -6.47 -5.31 4.34
N GLU A 48 -6.44 -4.76 5.54
CA GLU A 48 -7.54 -3.99 6.12
C GLU A 48 -7.04 -2.63 6.61
N TYR A 49 -7.93 -1.64 6.62
CA TYR A 49 -7.69 -0.33 7.19
C TYR A 49 -8.87 0.18 8.02
N ALA A 50 -8.57 1.01 9.00
CA ALA A 50 -9.54 1.76 9.78
C ALA A 50 -9.15 3.24 9.84
N LEU A 51 -10.15 4.11 9.93
CA LEU A 51 -9.91 5.52 10.25
C LEU A 51 -9.46 5.65 11.71
N THR A 52 -8.54 6.56 11.97
CA THR A 52 -8.23 6.99 13.33
C THR A 52 -9.40 7.78 13.93
N ASP A 53 -9.47 7.87 15.26
CA ASP A 53 -10.56 8.56 15.98
C ASP A 53 -10.74 10.03 15.54
N ASP A 54 -9.65 10.69 15.14
CA ASP A 54 -9.67 12.07 14.64
C ASP A 54 -10.07 12.20 13.17
N GLY A 55 -10.24 11.07 12.46
CA GLY A 55 -10.61 10.99 11.06
C GLY A 55 -9.56 11.56 10.09
N LYS A 56 -8.33 11.80 10.53
CA LYS A 56 -7.27 12.42 9.71
C LYS A 56 -6.31 11.41 9.08
N TYR A 57 -6.24 10.21 9.65
CA TYR A 57 -5.39 9.14 9.15
C TYR A 57 -6.18 7.86 8.98
N ILE A 58 -5.64 6.96 8.18
CA ILE A 58 -5.92 5.54 8.28
C ILE A 58 -4.77 4.83 8.96
N GLU A 59 -5.10 3.78 9.69
CA GLU A 59 -4.17 2.74 10.11
C GLU A 59 -4.51 1.48 9.33
N ALA A 60 -3.55 0.92 8.62
CA ALA A 60 -3.75 -0.31 7.84
C ALA A 60 -2.71 -1.36 8.19
N LYS A 61 -3.14 -2.61 8.00
CA LYS A 61 -2.28 -3.78 8.06
C LYS A 61 -2.37 -4.49 6.72
N ILE A 62 -1.29 -4.44 5.94
CA ILE A 62 -1.24 -5.03 4.60
C ILE A 62 -0.31 -6.23 4.61
N HIS A 63 -0.82 -7.38 4.18
CA HIS A 63 0.00 -8.53 3.85
C HIS A 63 0.54 -8.37 2.43
N PHE A 64 1.87 -8.20 2.32
CA PHE A 64 2.58 -8.16 1.05
C PHE A 64 3.10 -9.55 0.72
N THR A 65 2.89 -10.00 -0.52
CA THR A 65 3.49 -11.23 -1.05
C THR A 65 4.22 -10.98 -2.36
N LEU A 66 5.31 -11.72 -2.55
CA LEU A 66 6.10 -11.71 -3.76
C LEU A 66 6.37 -13.16 -4.20
N THR A 67 6.09 -13.46 -5.46
CA THR A 67 6.29 -14.81 -6.01
C THR A 67 7.77 -15.16 -6.13
N MET A 68 8.06 -16.46 -6.20
CA MET A 68 9.42 -16.94 -6.41
C MET A 68 10.04 -16.37 -7.69
N GLY A 69 11.35 -16.09 -7.65
CA GLY A 69 12.12 -15.55 -8.78
C GLY A 69 11.99 -14.03 -8.97
N SER A 70 11.23 -13.35 -8.12
CA SER A 70 11.13 -11.89 -8.10
C SER A 70 12.04 -11.28 -7.03
N GLN A 71 12.43 -10.02 -7.25
CA GLN A 71 13.23 -9.23 -6.32
C GLN A 71 12.42 -8.04 -5.78
N SER A 72 12.47 -7.82 -4.47
CA SER A 72 11.90 -6.64 -3.80
C SER A 72 12.70 -5.38 -4.13
N ILE A 73 12.02 -4.23 -4.20
CA ILE A 73 12.67 -2.91 -4.30
C ILE A 73 13.55 -2.57 -3.08
N THR A 74 13.44 -3.32 -1.98
CA THR A 74 14.33 -3.24 -0.82
C THR A 74 15.59 -4.08 -0.96
N GLY A 75 15.71 -4.90 -2.02
CA GLY A 75 16.89 -5.71 -2.35
C GLY A 75 16.81 -7.17 -1.94
N LEU A 76 15.80 -7.56 -1.15
CA LEU A 76 15.57 -8.96 -0.78
C LEU A 76 14.92 -9.73 -1.94
N SER A 77 15.41 -10.94 -2.20
CA SER A 77 14.89 -11.81 -3.26
C SER A 77 14.07 -12.96 -2.70
N ALA A 78 13.01 -13.36 -3.42
CA ALA A 78 12.22 -14.54 -3.15
C ALA A 78 12.80 -15.74 -3.93
N ASP A 79 14.02 -16.18 -3.61
CA ASP A 79 14.76 -17.12 -4.47
C ASP A 79 14.27 -18.57 -4.35
N VAL A 80 14.02 -19.03 -3.12
CA VAL A 80 13.69 -20.44 -2.82
C VAL A 80 12.26 -20.66 -2.36
N GLU A 81 11.61 -19.61 -1.86
CA GLU A 81 10.21 -19.61 -1.42
C GLU A 81 9.57 -18.23 -1.64
N PRO A 82 8.22 -18.14 -1.72
CA PRO A 82 7.54 -16.85 -1.78
C PRO A 82 7.85 -16.00 -0.54
N LEU A 83 8.08 -14.71 -0.74
CA LEU A 83 8.26 -13.77 0.35
C LEU A 83 6.88 -13.26 0.80
N GLY A 84 6.62 -13.28 2.12
CA GLY A 84 5.39 -12.77 2.71
C GLY A 84 5.66 -11.99 3.98
N VAL A 85 5.21 -10.73 4.07
CA VAL A 85 5.35 -9.91 5.29
C VAL A 85 4.13 -9.04 5.54
N ASP A 86 3.85 -8.81 6.82
CA ASP A 86 2.86 -7.81 7.24
C ASP A 86 3.51 -6.42 7.32
N VAL A 87 2.95 -5.47 6.59
CA VAL A 87 3.38 -4.08 6.54
C VAL A 87 2.33 -3.22 7.26
N PRO A 88 2.64 -2.72 8.47
CA PRO A 88 1.82 -1.69 9.10
C PRO A 88 2.01 -0.37 8.37
N LEU A 89 0.92 0.36 8.13
CA LEU A 89 0.99 1.68 7.51
C LEU A 89 0.08 2.67 8.22
N ARG A 90 0.53 3.92 8.24
CA ARG A 90 -0.30 5.06 8.61
C ARG A 90 -0.23 6.10 7.50
N LEU A 91 -1.36 6.46 6.92
CA LEU A 91 -1.45 7.42 5.81
C LEU A 91 -2.52 8.46 6.10
N PRO A 92 -2.36 9.70 5.61
CA PRO A 92 -3.44 10.68 5.67
C PRO A 92 -4.64 10.24 4.82
N VAL A 93 -5.86 10.62 5.21
CA VAL A 93 -7.07 10.28 4.42
C VAL A 93 -7.13 11.08 3.11
N GLU A 94 -6.51 12.27 3.10
CA GLU A 94 -6.36 13.12 1.94
C GLU A 94 -4.93 13.05 1.43
N PHE A 95 -4.75 12.59 0.20
CA PHE A 95 -3.44 12.55 -0.45
C PHE A 95 -3.23 13.79 -1.30
N ASN A 96 -2.10 14.45 -1.11
CA ASN A 96 -1.58 15.40 -2.08
C ASN A 96 -0.63 14.67 -3.03
N ARG A 97 -0.76 14.95 -4.34
CA ARG A 97 0.05 14.32 -5.41
C ARG A 97 1.55 14.55 -5.30
N THR A 98 1.97 15.52 -4.48
CA THR A 98 3.39 15.81 -4.23
C THR A 98 3.94 15.15 -2.99
N ASP A 99 3.09 14.58 -2.14
CA ASP A 99 3.51 14.09 -0.84
C ASP A 99 4.18 12.73 -0.97
N VAL A 100 5.35 12.60 -0.35
CA VAL A 100 6.10 11.36 -0.27
C VAL A 100 6.06 10.88 1.18
N HIS A 101 5.54 9.68 1.37
CA HIS A 101 5.44 9.03 2.66
C HIS A 101 6.57 8.02 2.79
N ARG A 102 7.40 8.17 3.80
CA ARG A 102 8.34 7.12 4.21
C ARG A 102 7.57 6.05 4.98
N ILE A 103 7.71 4.80 4.56
CA ILE A 103 7.06 3.63 5.18
C ILE A 103 8.16 2.69 5.65
N GLU A 104 8.13 2.36 6.93
CA GLU A 104 9.01 1.36 7.52
C GLU A 104 8.36 -0.03 7.31
N THR A 105 9.08 -0.93 6.64
CA THR A 105 8.61 -2.30 6.41
C THR A 105 9.58 -3.30 7.06
N PRO A 106 9.16 -4.54 7.34
CA PRO A 106 10.07 -5.59 7.78
C PRO A 106 11.22 -5.87 6.79
N LEU A 107 11.06 -5.50 5.52
CA LEU A 107 12.04 -5.71 4.45
C LEU A 107 12.99 -4.52 4.27
N GLY A 108 12.80 -3.45 5.05
CA GLY A 108 13.52 -2.19 4.93
C GLY A 108 12.61 -1.01 4.57
N PRO A 109 13.08 0.22 4.72
CA PRO A 109 12.29 1.41 4.44
C PRO A 109 12.04 1.60 2.95
N ILE A 110 10.87 2.11 2.61
CA ILE A 110 10.51 2.57 1.27
C ILE A 110 9.97 4.00 1.32
N ASN A 111 9.98 4.67 0.18
CA ASN A 111 9.23 5.90 -0.03
C ASN A 111 8.06 5.61 -0.96
N ALA A 112 6.88 6.12 -0.64
CA ALA A 112 5.66 5.91 -1.39
C ALA A 112 4.95 7.23 -1.69
N LYS A 113 4.41 7.35 -2.89
CA LYS A 113 3.55 8.45 -3.30
C LYS A 113 2.26 7.89 -3.86
N PHE A 114 1.12 8.40 -3.42
CA PHE A 114 -0.20 7.93 -3.86
C PHE A 114 -0.91 9.03 -4.66
N ASP A 115 -1.47 8.66 -5.81
CA ASP A 115 -2.31 9.52 -6.63
C ASP A 115 -3.70 8.88 -6.79
N LYS A 116 -4.73 9.56 -6.28
CA LYS A 116 -6.11 9.11 -6.43
C LYS A 116 -6.55 9.31 -7.87
N ILE A 117 -6.86 8.20 -8.55
CA ILE A 117 -7.39 8.21 -9.92
C ILE A 117 -8.86 8.60 -9.88
N ARG A 118 -9.64 7.94 -9.02
CA ARG A 118 -11.08 8.22 -8.80
C ARG A 118 -11.56 7.61 -7.49
N SER A 119 -12.68 8.12 -6.97
CA SER A 119 -13.40 7.51 -5.85
C SER A 119 -14.12 6.21 -6.25
N ALA A 120 -14.32 5.31 -5.29
CA ALA A 120 -15.04 4.04 -5.45
C ALA A 120 -16.51 4.15 -5.00
#